data_AF-A0A6A5HH88-F1
#
_entry.id   AF-A0A6A5HH88-F1
#
_cell.length_a   1.000
_cell.length_b   1.000
_cell.length_c   1.000
_cell.angle_alpha   90.00
_cell.angle_beta   90.00
_cell.angle_gamma   90.00
#
_symmetry.space_group_name_H-M   'P 1'
#
loop_
_entity.id
_entity.type
_entity.pdbx_description
1 polymer ?
#
loop_
_entity_poly.entity_id
_entity_poly.type
_entity_poly.pdbx_seq_one_letter_code
_entity_poly.pdbx_strand_id
1 'polypeptide(L)'
;MIKFFGKVSQQGIGQGMVQEEEEEEEEDVSFAECIQYCYSNEYGGYCIAVYMGTDQQCRYFYENYGKFFIVEETTAADGEVVAFKADLDDDFCPVLYKELSSDMNTGFSFMTKIENGWNITR
;
A
#
# COMPACT_ATOMS: atom_id res chain seq x y z
N MET A 1 -5.42 -6.33 -6.07
CA MET A 1 -4.58 -5.24 -5.55
C MET A 1 -4.71 -4.03 -6.46
N ILE A 2 -4.91 -2.82 -5.92
CA ILE A 2 -4.99 -1.56 -6.67
C ILE A 2 -3.63 -0.86 -6.57
N LYS A 3 -3.03 -0.44 -7.70
CA LYS A 3 -1.72 0.24 -7.75
C LYS A 3 -1.89 1.72 -8.13
N PHE A 4 -1.14 2.61 -7.48
CA PHE A 4 -1.07 4.01 -7.87
C PHE A 4 0.23 4.66 -7.38
N PHE A 5 0.57 5.80 -7.98
CA PHE A 5 1.72 6.60 -7.58
C PHE A 5 1.37 7.39 -6.33
N GLY A 6 2.13 7.15 -5.26
CA GLY A 6 1.89 7.85 -4.02
C GLY A 6 3.03 7.72 -3.02
N LYS A 7 3.14 8.72 -2.17
CA LYS A 7 4.10 8.83 -1.09
C LYS A 7 3.40 8.62 0.24
N VAL A 8 3.98 7.80 1.12
CA VAL A 8 3.45 7.61 2.47
C VAL A 8 4.03 8.68 3.40
N SER A 9 3.22 9.60 3.93
CA SER A 9 3.71 10.78 4.65
C SER A 9 3.57 10.75 6.18
N GLN A 10 2.68 9.95 6.78
CA GLN A 10 2.60 9.74 8.25
C GLN A 10 2.03 8.37 8.63
N GLN A 11 2.54 7.76 9.71
CA GLN A 11 1.94 6.63 10.45
C GLN A 11 1.51 7.10 11.86
N GLY A 12 0.23 6.98 12.21
CA GLY A 12 -0.27 7.18 13.59
C GLY A 12 -0.07 5.93 14.45
N ILE A 13 0.28 6.09 15.73
CA ILE A 13 1.12 5.16 16.52
C ILE A 13 0.53 3.75 16.75
N GLY A 14 1.26 2.76 16.23
CA GLY A 14 1.83 1.67 17.01
C GLY A 14 3.21 1.36 16.41
N GLN A 15 4.29 1.79 17.06
CA GLN A 15 5.65 1.41 16.67
C GLN A 15 5.71 -0.11 16.57
N GLY A 16 6.00 -0.61 15.37
CA GLY A 16 6.03 -2.01 15.05
C GLY A 16 6.94 -2.21 13.85
N MET A 17 8.22 -1.98 14.13
CA MET A 17 9.39 -2.56 13.47
C MET A 17 9.42 -2.52 11.94
N VAL A 18 10.25 -1.61 11.44
CA VAL A 18 11.22 -1.97 10.40
C VAL A 18 11.88 -3.27 10.86
N GLN A 19 11.72 -4.36 10.11
CA GLN A 19 12.67 -5.46 10.22
C GLN A 19 13.95 -4.95 9.57
N GLU A 20 14.86 -4.44 10.40
CA GLU A 20 16.25 -4.27 10.03
C GLU A 20 16.91 -5.66 10.04
N GLU A 21 17.62 -5.94 8.95
CA GLU A 21 18.71 -6.91 8.75
C GLU A 21 18.33 -8.37 8.40
N GLU A 22 18.56 -8.75 7.13
CA GLU A 22 19.78 -9.44 6.72
C GLU A 22 20.27 -8.81 5.39
N GLU A 23 21.57 -8.45 5.32
CA GLU A 23 22.25 -8.08 4.06
C GLU A 23 22.38 -9.34 3.19
N GLU A 24 21.33 -9.68 2.46
CA GLU A 24 21.43 -10.59 1.31
C GLU A 24 21.51 -9.73 0.04
N GLU A 25 22.31 -10.18 -0.94
CA GLU A 25 22.64 -9.46 -2.17
C GLU A 25 21.46 -8.63 -2.72
N GLU A 26 21.67 -7.34 -2.96
CA GLU A 26 20.67 -6.41 -3.53
C GLU A 26 20.25 -6.88 -4.93
N GLU A 27 19.35 -7.86 -5.00
CA GLU A 27 18.53 -8.08 -6.18
C GLU A 27 17.44 -7.01 -6.19
N ASP A 28 17.37 -6.25 -7.29
CA ASP A 28 16.27 -5.33 -7.56
C ASP A 28 14.95 -6.13 -7.53
N VAL A 29 14.26 -6.16 -6.38
CA VAL A 29 12.96 -6.82 -6.26
C VAL A 29 11.95 -6.00 -7.04
N SER A 30 11.29 -6.63 -8.01
CA SER A 30 10.28 -5.92 -8.79
C SER A 30 9.07 -5.57 -7.92
N PHE A 31 8.46 -4.42 -8.17
CA PHE A 31 7.23 -4.05 -7.44
C PHE A 31 6.12 -5.10 -7.60
N ALA A 32 6.13 -5.85 -8.71
CA ALA A 32 5.21 -6.95 -8.93
C ALA A 32 5.41 -8.09 -7.90
N GLU A 33 6.64 -8.44 -7.56
CA GLU A 33 6.94 -9.45 -6.54
C GLU A 33 6.47 -9.01 -5.16
N CYS A 34 6.65 -7.73 -4.83
CA CYS A 34 6.18 -7.18 -3.56
C CYS A 34 4.64 -7.17 -3.47
N ILE A 35 3.95 -6.88 -4.58
CA ILE A 35 2.50 -7.04 -4.67
C ILE A 35 2.10 -8.50 -4.45
N GLN A 36 2.79 -9.45 -5.11
CA GLN A 36 2.48 -10.88 -4.99
C GLN A 36 2.65 -11.39 -3.56
N TYR A 37 3.74 -10.99 -2.89
CA TYR A 37 3.97 -11.32 -1.49
C TYR A 37 2.82 -10.83 -0.60
N CYS A 38 2.46 -9.55 -0.72
CA CYS A 38 1.38 -8.93 0.06
C CYS A 38 -0.01 -9.52 -0.25
N TYR A 39 -0.25 -9.95 -1.49
CA TYR A 39 -1.51 -10.58 -1.86
C TYR A 39 -1.63 -12.02 -1.36
N SER A 40 -0.51 -12.76 -1.34
CA SER A 40 -0.49 -14.17 -0.93
C SER A 40 -1.04 -14.37 0.49
N ASN A 41 -1.95 -15.32 0.66
CA ASN A 41 -2.52 -15.61 1.99
C ASN A 41 -1.53 -16.32 2.91
N GLU A 42 -0.51 -16.98 2.35
CA GLU A 42 0.49 -17.76 3.10
C GLU A 42 1.51 -16.88 3.82
N TYR A 43 1.94 -15.77 3.19
CA TYR A 43 2.99 -14.89 3.73
C TYR A 43 2.51 -13.45 3.99
N GLY A 44 1.53 -12.97 3.22
CA GLY A 44 0.96 -11.64 3.29
C GLY A 44 -0.51 -11.61 3.73
N GLY A 45 -1.00 -12.64 4.43
CA GLY A 45 -2.43 -12.76 4.77
C GLY A 45 -3.02 -11.52 5.44
N TYR A 46 -2.21 -10.82 6.26
CA TYR A 46 -2.58 -9.57 6.92
C TYR A 46 -2.03 -8.31 6.22
N CYS A 47 -1.35 -8.44 5.09
CA CYS A 47 -0.83 -7.27 4.38
C CYS A 47 -1.98 -6.51 3.73
N ILE A 48 -2.09 -5.22 4.04
CA ILE A 48 -3.13 -4.32 3.53
C ILE A 48 -2.59 -3.36 2.47
N ALA A 49 -1.29 -3.05 2.52
CA ALA A 49 -0.64 -2.23 1.52
C ALA A 49 0.84 -2.56 1.37
N VAL A 50 1.40 -2.23 0.23
CA VAL A 50 2.85 -2.26 -0.03
C VAL A 50 3.28 -0.96 -0.69
N TYR A 51 4.38 -0.40 -0.22
CA TYR A 51 4.98 0.82 -0.74
C TYR A 51 6.40 0.52 -1.22
N MET A 52 6.78 1.11 -2.35
CA MET A 52 8.14 1.11 -2.86
C MET A 52 8.54 2.56 -3.12
N GLY A 53 9.60 2.99 -2.43
CA GLY A 53 10.18 4.30 -2.59
C GLY A 53 11.24 4.33 -3.68
N THR A 54 11.95 5.45 -3.77
CA THR A 54 13.06 5.64 -4.71
C THR A 54 14.28 4.75 -4.44
N ASP A 55 14.34 4.15 -3.25
CA ASP A 55 15.34 3.16 -2.86
C ASP A 55 15.01 1.74 -3.33
N GLN A 56 13.90 1.56 -4.06
CA GLN A 56 13.43 0.27 -4.58
C GLN A 56 13.19 -0.81 -3.51
N GLN A 57 13.13 -0.41 -2.24
CA GLN A 57 12.84 -1.32 -1.14
C GLN A 57 11.33 -1.42 -0.86
N CYS A 58 10.86 -2.64 -0.68
CA CYS A 58 9.47 -2.92 -0.39
C CYS A 58 9.16 -2.79 1.09
N ARG A 59 8.18 -1.94 1.39
CA ARG A 59 7.70 -1.69 2.75
C ARG A 59 6.26 -2.16 2.84
N TYR A 60 6.05 -3.16 3.68
CA TYR A 60 4.74 -3.80 3.86
C TYR A 60 4.00 -3.18 5.03
N PHE A 61 2.73 -2.88 4.81
CA PHE A 61 1.80 -2.40 5.83
C PHE A 61 0.87 -3.55 6.15
N TYR A 62 0.95 -4.03 7.38
CA TYR A 62 0.11 -5.10 7.88
C TYR A 62 -1.06 -4.55 8.70
N GLU A 63 -2.15 -5.30 8.65
CA GLU A 63 -3.37 -5.12 9.39
C GLU A 63 -3.05 -5.04 10.89
N ASN A 64 -3.16 -3.83 11.45
CA ASN A 64 -2.94 -3.58 12.86
C ASN A 64 -4.05 -2.65 13.36
N TYR A 65 -4.77 -3.07 14.40
CA TYR A 65 -5.85 -2.26 14.98
C TYR A 65 -5.35 -0.89 15.43
N GLY A 66 -6.06 0.18 15.05
CA GLY A 66 -5.78 1.55 15.49
C GLY A 66 -4.65 2.28 14.75
N LYS A 67 -4.09 1.70 13.68
CA LYS A 67 -3.13 2.40 12.83
C LYS A 67 -3.83 3.00 11.61
N PHE A 68 -3.41 4.20 11.25
CA PHE A 68 -3.74 4.82 9.98
C PHE A 68 -2.45 5.29 9.31
N PHE A 69 -2.49 5.39 7.99
CA PHE A 69 -1.42 5.99 7.22
C PHE A 69 -2.00 6.86 6.11
N ILE A 70 -1.28 7.93 5.81
CA ILE A 70 -1.65 8.88 4.77
C ILE A 70 -0.82 8.59 3.55
N VAL A 71 -1.48 8.44 2.40
CA VAL A 71 -0.81 8.41 1.11
C VAL A 71 -1.11 9.68 0.36
N GLU A 72 -0.07 10.43 0.03
CA GLU A 72 -0.10 11.58 -0.85
C GLU A 72 0.01 11.13 -2.30
N GLU A 73 -0.82 11.66 -3.20
CA GLU A 73 -0.77 11.33 -4.62
C GLU A 73 0.51 11.90 -5.25
N THR A 74 1.25 11.06 -5.97
CA THR A 74 2.46 11.46 -6.71
C THR A 74 2.32 11.11 -8.19
N THR A 75 3.38 11.34 -8.97
CA THR A 75 3.45 10.98 -10.38
C THR A 75 4.49 9.90 -10.60
N ALA A 76 4.45 9.28 -11.79
CA ALA A 76 5.47 8.33 -12.21
C ALA A 76 6.91 8.90 -12.18
N ALA A 77 7.06 10.22 -12.31
CA ALA A 77 8.36 10.88 -12.30
C ALA A 77 8.98 10.94 -10.90
N ASP A 78 8.18 10.82 -9.84
CA ASP A 78 8.64 10.84 -8.46
C ASP A 78 9.26 9.49 -8.04
N GLY A 79 9.00 8.41 -8.79
CA GLY A 79 9.56 7.08 -8.54
C GLY A 79 8.98 6.37 -7.31
N GLU A 80 7.92 6.92 -6.70
CA GLU A 80 7.26 6.39 -5.51
C GLU A 80 5.91 5.74 -5.89
N VAL A 81 5.66 4.54 -5.37
CA VAL A 81 4.47 3.77 -5.73
C VAL A 81 3.94 2.98 -4.55
N VAL A 82 2.62 2.87 -4.47
CA VAL A 82 1.93 2.09 -3.45
C VAL A 82 0.82 1.25 -4.07
N ALA A 83 0.57 0.09 -3.47
CA ALA A 83 -0.53 -0.77 -3.84
C ALA A 83 -1.32 -1.22 -2.62
N PHE A 84 -2.65 -1.28 -2.76
CA PHE A 84 -3.58 -1.70 -1.71
C PHE A 84 -4.19 -3.06 -2.00
N LYS A 85 -4.30 -3.87 -0.95
CA LYS A 85 -5.13 -5.08 -0.97
C LYS A 85 -6.58 -4.64 -0.90
N ALA A 86 -7.33 -5.00 -1.92
CA ALA A 86 -8.75 -4.72 -2.03
C ALA A 86 -9.44 -5.94 -2.58
N ASP A 87 -10.49 -6.36 -1.87
CA ASP A 87 -11.50 -7.28 -2.37
C ASP A 87 -12.57 -6.42 -3.05
N LEU A 88 -12.34 -6.16 -4.34
CA LEU A 88 -13.33 -5.54 -5.20
C LEU A 88 -14.23 -6.65 -5.74
N ASP A 89 -15.54 -6.39 -5.88
CA ASP A 89 -16.40 -7.29 -6.65
C ASP A 89 -15.74 -7.50 -8.02
N ASP A 90 -15.59 -8.75 -8.46
CA ASP A 90 -14.76 -9.17 -9.60
C ASP A 90 -15.04 -8.42 -10.93
N ASP A 91 -16.15 -7.67 -11.00
CA ASP A 91 -16.58 -6.85 -12.12
C ASP A 91 -16.13 -5.37 -12.06
N PHE A 92 -15.60 -4.90 -10.93
CA PHE A 92 -15.22 -3.51 -10.69
C PHE A 92 -13.75 -3.41 -10.31
N CYS A 93 -12.86 -3.66 -11.26
CA CYS A 93 -11.45 -3.30 -11.14
C CYS A 93 -11.23 -1.97 -11.89
N PRO A 94 -11.52 -0.80 -11.28
CA PRO A 94 -11.25 0.46 -11.94
C PRO A 94 -9.74 0.58 -12.11
N VAL A 95 -9.33 0.55 -13.38
CA VAL A 95 -7.93 0.70 -13.82
C VAL A 95 -7.41 2.10 -13.48
N LEU A 96 -8.33 3.04 -13.24
CA LEU A 96 -8.03 4.45 -13.02
C LEU A 96 -8.46 4.90 -11.64
N TYR A 97 -7.47 5.35 -10.88
CA TYR A 97 -7.60 5.97 -9.56
C TYR A 97 -8.68 7.08 -9.47
N LYS A 98 -8.96 7.79 -10.57
CA LYS A 98 -9.98 8.84 -10.65
C LYS A 98 -11.42 8.32 -10.60
N GLU A 99 -11.60 7.02 -10.83
CA GLU A 99 -12.89 6.34 -10.87
C GLU A 99 -13.21 5.66 -9.53
N LEU A 100 -12.27 5.69 -8.57
CA LEU A 100 -12.49 5.24 -7.19
C LEU A 100 -13.43 6.23 -6.48
N SER A 101 -14.40 5.71 -5.73
CA SER A 101 -15.30 6.53 -4.91
C SER A 101 -14.55 7.25 -3.79
N SER A 102 -15.06 8.40 -3.35
CA SER A 102 -14.44 9.19 -2.27
C SER A 102 -14.29 8.42 -0.95
N ASP A 103 -15.12 7.40 -0.75
CA ASP A 103 -15.01 6.44 0.34
C ASP A 103 -15.05 5.03 -0.27
N MET A 104 -14.07 4.21 0.05
CA MET A 104 -13.98 2.82 -0.38
C MET A 104 -13.74 1.89 0.80
N ASN A 105 -14.51 0.80 0.84
CA ASN A 105 -14.19 -0.34 1.68
C ASN A 105 -13.41 -1.35 0.84
N THR A 106 -12.19 -1.65 1.24
CA THR A 106 -11.33 -2.63 0.54
C THR A 106 -11.49 -4.04 1.10
N GLY A 107 -12.46 -4.28 1.97
CA GLY A 107 -12.63 -5.51 2.75
C GLY A 107 -11.79 -5.52 4.03
N PHE A 108 -10.60 -4.92 3.99
CA PHE A 108 -9.65 -4.87 5.11
C PHE A 108 -9.47 -3.48 5.71
N SER A 109 -9.81 -2.42 4.97
CA SER A 109 -9.65 -1.02 5.41
C SER A 109 -10.66 -0.10 4.74
N PHE A 110 -10.90 1.03 5.37
CA PHE A 110 -11.63 2.16 4.82
C PHE A 110 -10.63 3.18 4.26
N MET A 111 -10.78 3.48 2.97
CA MET A 111 -10.02 4.52 2.30
C MET A 111 -10.92 5.73 2.12
N THR A 112 -10.58 6.84 2.76
CA THR A 112 -11.27 8.12 2.58
C THR A 112 -10.36 9.10 1.86
N LYS A 113 -10.87 9.69 0.79
CA LYS A 113 -10.14 10.68 0.00
C LYS A 113 -9.92 11.96 0.81
N ILE A 114 -8.69 12.47 0.79
CA ILE A 114 -8.30 13.77 1.36
C ILE A 114 -7.76 14.68 0.25
N GLU A 115 -7.51 15.95 0.56
CA GLU A 115 -7.19 17.01 -0.41
C GLU A 115 -6.08 16.61 -1.40
N ASN A 116 -5.05 15.91 -0.94
CA ASN A 116 -3.92 15.47 -1.77
C ASN A 116 -3.62 13.97 -1.63
N GLY A 117 -4.63 13.13 -1.39
CA GLY A 117 -4.34 11.73 -1.10
C GLY A 117 -5.46 10.91 -0.50
N TRP A 118 -5.06 9.94 0.32
CA TRP A 118 -5.96 9.04 1.04
C TRP A 118 -5.59 8.95 2.51
N ASN A 119 -6.62 9.01 3.35
CA ASN A 119 -6.56 8.57 4.73
C ASN A 119 -7.05 7.13 4.78
N ILE A 120 -6.23 6.23 5.31
CA ILE A 120 -6.52 4.80 5.35
C ILE A 120 -6.69 4.40 6.80
N THR A 121 -7.92 4.06 7.15
CA THR A 121 -8.33 3.70 8.50
C THR A 121 -8.89 2.28 8.53
N ARG A 122 -8.86 1.64 9.69
CA ARG A 122 -9.59 0.39 9.94
C ARG A 122 -10.59 0.61 11.06
#